data_AF-A0A6J2VN86-F1
#
_entry.id   AF-A0A6J2VN86-F1
#
_cell.length_a   1.000
_cell.length_b   1.000
_cell.length_c   1.000
_cell.angle_alpha   90.00
_cell.angle_beta   90.00
_cell.angle_gamma   90.00
#
_symmetry.space_group_name_H-M   'P 1'
#
loop_
_entity.id
_entity.type
_entity.pdbx_description
1 polymer ?
#
loop_
_entity_poly.entity_id
_entity_poly.type
_entity_poly.pdbx_seq_one_letter_code
_entity_poly.pdbx_strand_id
1 'polypeptide(L)'
;MPQACAAFGCTNRRNIQNRLRGITFHKFPKDPGLRKAWAVAVRRKDFAPNDTTVLCSCHFKADDFDRTGQIVRLREYVIPSVFASFPHHLNKVPNKARSTRTSTQASEASDDPVPVSESPEPRNPSAPDHHYALDTDEVKYKIAETRARVEELQRQLRNARDRERRQKRTVKSLLDKLKEKNMISEELQLKLDHYSGRFSSFM
;
A
#
# COMPACT_ATOMS: atom_id res chain seq x y z
N MET A 1 -1.85 15.89 -26.29
CA MET A 1 -0.45 15.88 -25.80
C MET A 1 -0.22 14.70 -24.84
N PRO A 2 0.82 13.88 -25.03
CA PRO A 2 1.15 12.80 -24.10
C PRO A 2 1.62 13.40 -22.76
N GLN A 3 0.97 12.97 -21.68
CA GLN A 3 1.32 13.40 -20.32
C GLN A 3 2.64 12.73 -19.90
N ALA A 4 3.63 13.54 -19.49
CA ALA A 4 4.92 13.08 -18.99
C ALA A 4 4.97 13.13 -17.46
N CYS A 5 5.78 12.27 -16.84
CA CYS A 5 6.00 12.32 -15.40
C CYS A 5 6.66 13.65 -15.00
N ALA A 6 6.14 14.30 -13.96
CA ALA A 6 6.68 15.55 -13.44
C ALA A 6 7.92 15.37 -12.53
N ALA A 7 8.21 14.14 -12.10
CA ALA A 7 9.34 13.84 -11.23
C ALA A 7 10.68 14.20 -11.87
N PHE A 8 11.60 14.74 -11.06
CA PHE A 8 12.94 15.05 -11.50
C PHE A 8 13.68 13.80 -12.00
N GLY A 9 14.32 13.89 -13.16
CA GLY A 9 15.06 12.78 -13.79
C GLY A 9 14.21 11.63 -14.34
N CYS A 10 12.88 11.74 -14.30
CA CYS A 10 12.00 10.68 -14.80
C CYS A 10 11.64 10.91 -16.29
N THR A 11 11.96 9.93 -17.13
CA THR A 11 11.67 9.97 -18.59
C THR A 11 10.38 9.27 -18.97
N ASN A 12 9.62 8.77 -17.99
CA ASN A 12 8.38 8.04 -18.22
C ASN A 12 7.30 8.96 -18.82
N ARG A 13 6.78 8.57 -19.99
CA ARG A 13 5.68 9.23 -20.69
C ARG A 13 4.51 8.27 -20.87
N ARG A 14 3.29 8.80 -20.94
CA ARG A 14 2.09 8.00 -21.20
C ARG A 14 2.11 7.48 -22.64
N ASN A 15 2.63 6.27 -22.85
CA ASN A 15 2.68 5.56 -24.13
C ASN A 15 2.36 4.06 -23.94
N ILE A 16 2.22 3.33 -25.05
CA ILE A 16 1.87 1.91 -25.05
C ILE A 16 2.96 1.08 -24.35
N GLN A 17 4.24 1.39 -24.60
CA GLN A 17 5.39 0.69 -24.02
C GLN A 17 5.36 0.71 -22.48
N ASN A 18 5.16 1.89 -21.88
CA ASN A 18 5.09 2.03 -20.44
C ASN A 18 3.82 1.38 -19.86
N ARG A 19 2.71 1.34 -20.61
CA ARG A 19 1.52 0.60 -20.22
C ARG A 19 1.78 -0.91 -20.18
N LEU A 20 2.50 -1.45 -21.16
CA LEU A 20 2.89 -2.87 -21.20
C LEU A 20 3.83 -3.23 -20.03
N ARG A 21 4.66 -2.27 -19.59
CA ARG A 21 5.48 -2.39 -18.37
C ARG A 21 4.69 -2.21 -17.06
N GLY A 22 3.37 -2.01 -17.13
CA GLY A 22 2.52 -1.82 -15.96
C GLY A 22 2.65 -0.45 -15.29
N ILE A 23 3.27 0.54 -15.94
CA ILE A 23 3.45 1.88 -15.40
C ILE A 23 2.14 2.66 -15.56
N THR A 24 1.56 3.07 -14.42
CA THR A 24 0.34 3.90 -14.37
C THR A 24 0.70 5.35 -14.07
N PHE A 25 -0.16 6.29 -14.46
CA PHE A 25 0.05 7.72 -14.26
C PHE A 25 -1.06 8.27 -13.38
N HIS A 26 -0.68 8.95 -12.29
CA HIS A 26 -1.58 9.48 -11.27
C HIS A 26 -1.52 11.00 -11.28
N LYS A 27 -2.68 11.63 -11.34
CA LYS A 27 -2.82 13.09 -11.27
C LYS A 27 -2.58 13.57 -9.84
N PHE A 28 -2.13 14.82 -9.72
CA PHE A 28 -2.02 15.46 -8.41
C PHE A 28 -3.41 15.52 -7.73
N PRO A 29 -3.48 15.24 -6.42
CA PRO A 29 -4.72 15.34 -5.65
C PRO A 29 -5.34 16.73 -5.76
N LYS A 30 -6.68 16.80 -5.60
CA LYS A 30 -7.41 18.08 -5.51
C LYS A 30 -7.24 18.75 -4.15
N ASP A 31 -6.99 17.96 -3.10
CA ASP A 31 -6.73 18.46 -1.77
C ASP A 31 -5.46 19.34 -1.76
N PRO A 32 -5.55 20.62 -1.34
CA PRO A 32 -4.44 21.55 -1.43
C PRO A 32 -3.26 21.15 -0.53
N GLY A 33 -3.52 20.56 0.64
CA GLY A 33 -2.50 20.10 1.57
C GLY A 33 -1.65 18.97 0.95
N LEU A 34 -2.32 17.93 0.46
CA LEU A 34 -1.67 16.79 -0.17
C LEU A 34 -1.00 17.17 -1.50
N ARG A 35 -1.61 18.07 -2.28
CA ARG A 35 -1.01 18.62 -3.51
C ARG A 35 0.29 19.35 -3.22
N LYS A 36 0.35 20.15 -2.15
CA LYS A 36 1.59 20.82 -1.70
C LYS A 36 2.63 19.81 -1.25
N ALA A 37 2.24 18.79 -0.50
CA ALA A 37 3.15 17.71 -0.08
C ALA A 37 3.77 16.98 -1.28
N TRP A 38 2.98 16.69 -2.32
CA TRP A 38 3.49 16.11 -3.56
C TRP A 38 4.44 17.05 -4.31
N ALA A 39 4.13 18.34 -4.37
CA ALA A 39 5.01 19.32 -5.02
C ALA A 39 6.38 19.39 -4.32
N VAL A 40 6.38 19.40 -2.97
CA VAL A 40 7.60 19.36 -2.16
C VAL A 40 8.37 18.05 -2.39
N ALA A 41 7.67 16.92 -2.48
CA ALA A 41 8.28 15.61 -2.68
C ALA A 41 8.97 15.48 -4.05
N VAL A 42 8.47 16.16 -5.09
CA VAL A 42 9.11 16.21 -6.42
C VAL A 42 10.44 17.00 -6.41
N ARG A 43 10.68 17.83 -5.38
CA ARG A 43 11.93 18.59 -5.12
C ARG A 43 12.48 19.34 -6.33
N ARG A 44 11.59 19.89 -7.15
CA ARG A 44 11.95 20.76 -8.27
C ARG A 44 11.81 22.20 -7.83
N LYS A 45 12.87 23.00 -8.01
CA LYS A 45 12.86 24.44 -7.70
C LYS A 45 11.77 25.11 -8.53
N ASP A 46 10.97 25.98 -7.89
CA ASP A 46 9.90 26.79 -8.50
C ASP A 46 8.82 25.97 -9.26
N PHE A 47 8.60 24.71 -8.86
CA PHE A 47 7.61 23.85 -9.49
C PHE A 47 6.21 24.04 -8.88
N ALA A 48 5.30 24.59 -9.68
CA ALA A 48 3.87 24.63 -9.38
C ALA A 48 3.14 23.50 -10.13
N PRO A 49 2.53 22.51 -9.45
CA PRO A 49 1.78 21.47 -10.11
C PRO A 49 0.49 22.04 -10.72
N ASN A 50 0.32 21.86 -12.03
CA ASN A 50 -0.89 22.19 -12.75
C ASN A 50 -1.89 21.00 -12.74
N ASP A 51 -3.16 21.20 -13.08
CA ASP A 51 -4.18 20.11 -13.04
C ASP A 51 -3.92 18.96 -14.05
N THR A 52 -3.05 19.19 -15.01
CA THR A 52 -2.57 18.19 -15.97
C THR A 52 -1.34 17.44 -15.48
N THR A 53 -0.65 17.93 -14.44
CA THR A 53 0.58 17.30 -13.95
C THR A 53 0.32 15.92 -13.36
N VAL A 54 1.20 14.98 -13.68
CA VAL A 54 1.09 13.58 -13.27
C VAL A 54 2.42 13.03 -12.78
N LEU A 55 2.34 12.05 -11.89
CA LEU A 55 3.47 11.20 -11.50
C LEU A 55 3.23 9.76 -11.93
N CYS A 56 4.28 9.06 -12.35
CA CYS A 56 4.19 7.64 -12.66
C CYS A 56 4.22 6.78 -11.38
N SER A 57 3.72 5.55 -11.48
CA SER A 57 3.62 4.62 -10.36
C SER A 57 4.96 4.28 -9.70
N CYS A 58 6.09 4.42 -10.40
CA CYS A 58 7.43 4.19 -9.86
C CYS A 58 7.80 5.09 -8.66
N HIS A 59 7.04 6.17 -8.41
CA HIS A 59 7.29 7.09 -7.30
C HIS A 59 6.53 6.78 -6.01
N PHE A 60 5.73 5.72 -6.04
CA PHE A 60 4.89 5.28 -4.92
C PHE A 60 5.26 3.84 -4.57
N LYS A 61 5.01 3.45 -3.31
CA LYS A 61 5.21 2.07 -2.87
C LYS A 61 4.06 1.20 -3.37
N ALA A 62 4.28 -0.10 -3.47
CA ALA A 62 3.24 -1.04 -3.89
C ALA A 62 1.99 -0.98 -2.98
N ASP A 63 2.19 -0.74 -1.69
CA ASP A 63 1.13 -0.69 -0.66
C ASP A 63 0.25 0.56 -0.74
N ASP A 64 0.78 1.63 -1.35
CA ASP A 64 0.10 2.90 -1.53
C ASP A 64 -1.03 2.82 -2.58
N PHE A 65 -1.04 1.75 -3.39
CA PHE A 65 -2.05 1.54 -4.42
C PHE A 65 -3.24 0.74 -3.90
N ASP A 66 -4.42 1.32 -4.04
CA ASP A 66 -5.67 0.60 -3.90
C ASP A 66 -6.08 -0.06 -5.23
N ARG A 67 -6.04 -1.39 -5.23
CA ARG A 67 -6.46 -2.26 -6.34
C ARG A 67 -7.83 -2.90 -6.11
N THR A 68 -8.60 -2.38 -5.14
CA THR A 68 -9.95 -2.85 -4.81
C THR A 68 -10.96 -2.55 -5.93
N GLY A 69 -10.74 -1.48 -6.72
CA GLY A 69 -11.64 -1.06 -7.80
C GLY A 69 -11.26 -1.52 -9.22
N GLN A 70 -12.03 -1.05 -10.21
CA GLN A 70 -11.75 -1.23 -11.66
C GLN A 70 -10.53 -0.44 -12.16
N ILE A 71 -10.13 0.58 -11.42
CA ILE A 71 -9.01 1.48 -11.76
C ILE A 71 -8.05 1.42 -10.57
N VAL A 72 -6.76 1.31 -10.85
CA VAL A 72 -5.70 1.44 -9.82
C VAL A 72 -5.67 2.90 -9.38
N ARG A 73 -5.99 3.13 -8.11
CA ARG A 73 -6.01 4.46 -7.48
C ARG A 73 -5.01 4.48 -6.32
N LEU A 74 -4.47 5.66 -6.02
CA LEU A 74 -3.66 5.81 -4.81
C LEU A 74 -4.61 5.91 -3.61
N ARG A 75 -4.20 5.35 -2.47
CA ARG A 75 -4.91 5.52 -1.20
C ARG A 75 -4.93 7.00 -0.80
N GLU A 76 -5.86 7.33 0.08
CA GLU A 76 -5.95 8.68 0.64
C GLU A 76 -4.68 9.01 1.44
N TYR A 77 -4.27 10.28 1.39
CA TYR A 77 -3.11 10.82 2.11
C TYR A 77 -1.73 10.25 1.73
N VAL A 78 -1.64 9.47 0.65
CA VAL A 78 -0.35 8.97 0.14
C VAL A 78 0.51 10.12 -0.39
N ILE A 79 1.78 10.15 -0.02
CA ILE A 79 2.79 11.07 -0.53
C ILE A 79 3.85 10.27 -1.31
N PRO A 80 4.22 10.65 -2.54
CA PRO A 80 5.28 9.99 -3.28
C PRO A 80 6.58 10.05 -2.48
N SER A 81 7.21 8.91 -2.26
CA SER A 81 8.40 8.78 -1.41
C SER A 81 9.60 8.16 -2.15
N VAL A 82 9.35 7.56 -3.31
CA VAL A 82 10.37 6.83 -4.07
C VAL A 82 10.89 7.70 -5.20
N PHE A 83 12.08 8.23 -5.06
CA PHE A 83 12.71 9.03 -6.12
C PHE A 83 14.17 8.58 -6.27
N ALA A 84 14.36 7.57 -7.13
CA ALA A 84 15.67 6.97 -7.40
C ALA A 84 16.68 7.92 -8.07
N SER A 85 16.23 9.08 -8.57
CA SER A 85 17.07 10.06 -9.26
C SER A 85 17.68 11.11 -8.33
N PHE A 86 17.43 11.04 -7.01
CA PHE A 86 18.13 11.90 -6.07
C PHE A 86 19.47 11.28 -5.66
N PRO A 87 20.55 12.07 -5.63
CA PRO A 87 21.82 11.65 -5.06
C PRO A 87 21.64 11.03 -3.68
N HIS A 88 22.43 10.01 -3.34
CA HIS A 88 22.33 9.27 -2.07
C HIS A 88 22.32 10.17 -0.82
N HIS A 89 22.89 11.38 -0.89
CA HIS A 89 22.93 12.36 0.19
C HIS A 89 21.62 13.15 0.42
N LEU A 90 20.65 13.08 -0.49
CA LEU A 90 19.34 13.75 -0.35
C LEU A 90 18.22 12.77 0.05
N ASN A 91 18.48 11.47 0.08
CA ASN A 91 17.53 10.50 0.61
C ASN A 91 17.40 10.76 2.11
N LYS A 92 16.20 11.18 2.57
CA LYS A 92 15.92 11.28 3.99
C LYS A 92 15.91 9.85 4.53
N VAL A 93 17.03 9.45 5.13
CA VAL A 93 17.07 8.27 6.00
C VAL A 93 16.05 8.54 7.12
N PRO A 94 15.18 7.59 7.48
CA PRO A 94 14.35 7.74 8.66
C PRO A 94 15.30 7.88 9.86
N ASN A 95 15.42 9.11 10.38
CA ASN A 95 16.11 9.36 11.63
C ASN A 95 15.34 8.58 12.71
N LYS A 96 15.86 7.41 13.08
CA LYS A 96 15.58 6.85 14.40
C LYS A 96 15.98 7.93 15.38
N ALA A 97 15.01 8.47 16.13
CA ALA A 97 15.27 9.47 17.14
C ALA A 97 16.39 8.95 18.05
N ARG A 98 17.56 9.58 17.96
CA ARG A 98 18.67 9.34 18.87
C ARG A 98 18.26 10.01 20.18
N SER A 99 17.71 9.22 21.10
CA SER A 99 17.45 9.66 22.47
C SER A 99 18.79 10.01 23.12
N THR A 100 19.08 11.31 23.22
CA THR A 100 20.23 11.82 23.97
C THR A 100 19.87 11.89 25.45
N ARG A 101 20.75 11.35 26.30
CA ARG A 101 20.65 11.11 27.75
C ARG A 101 20.55 12.38 28.63
N THR A 102 20.03 13.49 28.13
CA THR A 102 20.13 14.81 28.79
C THR A 102 18.79 15.35 29.30
N SER A 103 17.71 14.53 29.36
CA SER A 103 16.40 15.00 29.84
C SER A 103 15.94 14.42 31.19
N THR A 104 16.82 13.84 32.00
CA THR A 104 16.46 13.29 33.33
C THR A 104 17.19 13.94 34.51
N GLN A 105 17.83 15.10 34.32
CA GLN A 105 18.55 15.79 35.39
C GLN A 105 17.79 17.06 35.81
N ALA A 106 16.64 16.88 36.46
CA ALA A 106 15.90 17.94 37.15
C ALA A 106 14.95 17.34 38.20
N SER A 107 15.52 16.69 39.22
CA SER A 107 14.86 16.45 40.51
C SER A 107 15.92 16.05 41.54
N GLU A 108 16.65 17.04 42.06
CA GLU A 108 17.52 16.91 43.23
C GLU A 108 16.92 17.75 44.38
N ALA A 109 16.54 17.06 45.46
CA ALA A 109 16.49 17.50 46.87
C ALA A 109 16.04 16.25 47.68
N SER A 110 16.61 15.80 48.79
CA SER A 110 17.75 16.19 49.63
C SER A 110 18.04 15.03 50.62
N ASP A 111 19.16 15.13 51.34
CA ASP A 111 19.56 14.51 52.61
C ASP A 111 20.47 13.24 52.64
N ASP A 112 21.62 13.45 53.29
CA ASP A 112 22.73 12.56 53.73
C ASP A 112 22.51 12.10 55.21
N PRO A 113 23.35 11.26 55.89
CA PRO A 113 23.82 9.90 55.52
C PRO A 113 24.01 8.87 56.72
N VAL A 114 24.12 7.55 56.41
CA VAL A 114 24.85 6.41 57.12
C VAL A 114 24.27 5.82 58.47
N PRO A 115 24.51 4.53 58.95
CA PRO A 115 25.33 3.37 58.49
C PRO A 115 24.71 1.92 58.40
N VAL A 116 25.27 1.14 57.46
CA VAL A 116 25.84 -0.25 57.47
C VAL A 116 25.25 -1.39 58.35
N SER A 117 24.90 -2.52 57.70
CA SER A 117 25.19 -3.91 58.13
C SER A 117 25.20 -4.88 56.93
N GLU A 118 26.09 -5.88 56.98
CA GLU A 118 26.62 -6.72 55.88
C GLU A 118 25.71 -7.88 55.35
N SER A 119 25.62 -7.98 53.99
CA SER A 119 25.62 -9.13 53.03
C SER A 119 24.98 -10.52 53.30
N PRO A 120 24.65 -11.37 52.26
CA PRO A 120 25.02 -11.28 50.82
C PRO A 120 23.92 -11.56 49.74
N GLU A 121 23.99 -10.79 48.64
CA GLU A 121 23.97 -11.11 47.19
C GLU A 121 22.93 -12.03 46.48
N PRO A 122 22.77 -11.87 45.13
CA PRO A 122 21.48 -11.90 44.43
C PRO A 122 21.15 -13.28 43.84
N ARG A 123 19.86 -13.67 43.91
CA ARG A 123 19.36 -14.80 43.11
C ARG A 123 19.24 -14.37 41.66
N ASN A 124 20.10 -14.95 40.83
CA ASN A 124 20.00 -15.03 39.37
C ASN A 124 18.54 -15.18 38.89
N PRO A 125 18.11 -14.48 37.82
CA PRO A 125 16.90 -14.88 37.12
C PRO A 125 17.17 -16.26 36.51
N SER A 126 16.47 -17.27 37.03
CA SER A 126 16.45 -18.62 36.48
C SER A 126 16.26 -18.54 34.96
N ALA A 127 17.18 -19.14 34.22
CA ALA A 127 16.88 -19.57 32.87
C ALA A 127 15.58 -20.40 32.89
N PRO A 128 14.67 -20.25 31.91
CA PRO A 128 13.46 -21.05 31.87
C PRO A 128 13.83 -22.49 31.49
N ASP A 129 13.75 -23.38 32.48
CA ASP A 129 14.19 -24.78 32.41
C ASP A 129 13.19 -25.71 31.69
N HIS A 130 12.42 -25.16 30.75
CA HIS A 130 11.37 -25.90 30.06
C HIS A 130 11.48 -25.69 28.56
N HIS A 131 11.86 -26.76 27.86
CA HIS A 131 11.93 -26.88 26.40
C HIS A 131 10.59 -26.63 25.66
N TYR A 132 9.52 -26.30 26.40
CA TYR A 132 8.16 -25.97 25.95
C TYR A 132 7.69 -24.57 26.36
N ALA A 133 8.53 -23.77 27.01
CA ALA A 133 8.20 -22.38 27.36
C ALA A 133 8.18 -21.54 26.08
N LEU A 134 6.99 -21.39 25.48
CA LEU A 134 6.79 -20.50 24.34
C LEU A 134 6.96 -19.06 24.81
N ASP A 135 7.75 -18.28 24.07
CA ASP A 135 7.80 -16.83 24.26
C ASP A 135 6.41 -16.26 23.97
N THR A 136 5.74 -15.80 25.03
CA THR A 136 4.38 -15.29 24.94
C THR A 136 4.27 -14.09 24.01
N ASP A 137 5.34 -13.31 23.84
CA ASP A 137 5.34 -12.14 22.97
C ASP A 137 5.54 -12.53 21.51
N GLU A 138 6.38 -13.54 21.24
CA GLU A 138 6.51 -14.14 19.91
C GLU A 138 5.17 -14.77 19.45
N VAL A 139 4.47 -15.48 20.35
CA VAL A 139 3.16 -16.07 20.06
C VAL A 139 2.12 -14.98 19.78
N LYS A 140 2.06 -13.92 20.59
CA LYS A 140 1.15 -12.77 20.36
C LYS A 140 1.41 -12.12 19.01
N TYR A 141 2.67 -11.92 18.64
CA TYR A 141 3.06 -11.35 17.35
C TYR A 141 2.57 -12.22 16.19
N LYS A 142 2.82 -13.53 16.24
CA LYS A 142 2.35 -14.48 15.21
C LYS A 142 0.83 -14.52 15.10
N ILE A 143 0.11 -14.44 16.21
CA ILE A 143 -1.36 -14.35 16.20
C ILE A 143 -1.82 -13.05 15.52
N ALA A 144 -1.22 -11.92 15.87
CA ALA A 144 -1.55 -10.63 15.26
C ALA A 144 -1.25 -10.60 13.75
N GLU A 145 -0.09 -11.13 13.35
CA GLU A 145 0.33 -11.23 11.95
C GLU A 145 -0.60 -12.13 11.13
N THR A 146 -0.89 -13.34 11.63
CA THR A 146 -1.79 -14.28 10.97
C THR A 146 -3.21 -13.71 10.86
N ARG A 147 -3.70 -13.04 11.91
CA ARG A 147 -4.99 -12.33 11.87
C ARG A 147 -5.01 -11.25 10.79
N ALA A 148 -3.98 -10.39 10.75
CA ALA A 148 -3.86 -9.36 9.71
C ALA A 148 -3.82 -9.98 8.30
N ARG A 149 -3.15 -11.12 8.15
CA ARG A 149 -3.11 -11.85 6.87
C ARG A 149 -4.48 -12.40 6.45
N VAL A 150 -5.27 -12.93 7.40
CA VAL A 150 -6.63 -13.39 7.14
C VAL A 150 -7.52 -12.22 6.72
N GLU A 151 -7.46 -11.10 7.42
CA GLU A 151 -8.23 -9.89 7.08
C GLU A 151 -7.87 -9.36 5.68
N GLU A 152 -6.57 -9.36 5.32
CA GLU A 152 -6.09 -9.01 3.99
C GLU A 152 -6.65 -9.96 2.92
N LEU A 153 -6.54 -11.27 3.11
CA LEU A 153 -7.02 -12.27 2.15
C LEU A 153 -8.54 -12.20 1.98
N GLN A 154 -9.29 -12.01 3.05
CA GLN A 154 -10.74 -11.81 2.98
C GLN A 154 -11.09 -10.55 2.17
N ARG A 155 -10.34 -9.46 2.36
CA ARG A 155 -10.50 -8.24 1.54
C ARG A 155 -10.19 -8.52 0.07
N GLN A 156 -9.10 -9.22 -0.23
CA GLN A 156 -8.76 -9.60 -1.60
C GLN A 156 -9.83 -10.46 -2.26
N LEU A 157 -10.41 -11.42 -1.52
CA LEU A 157 -11.50 -12.26 -2.00
C LEU A 157 -12.76 -11.45 -2.32
N ARG A 158 -13.16 -10.53 -1.42
CA ARG A 158 -14.28 -9.60 -1.69
C ARG A 158 -14.03 -8.79 -2.96
N ASN A 159 -12.83 -8.23 -3.08
CA ASN A 159 -12.43 -7.45 -4.25
C ASN A 159 -12.44 -8.28 -5.54
N ALA A 160 -11.98 -9.53 -5.48
CA ALA A 160 -12.01 -10.45 -6.61
C ALA A 160 -13.43 -10.78 -7.05
N ARG A 161 -14.32 -11.12 -6.10
CA ARG A 161 -15.74 -11.38 -6.36
C ARG A 161 -16.44 -10.17 -6.98
N ASP A 162 -16.16 -8.96 -6.48
CA ASP A 162 -16.71 -7.73 -7.03
C ASP A 162 -16.24 -7.44 -8.46
N ARG A 163 -14.98 -7.75 -8.79
CA ARG A 163 -14.45 -7.64 -10.16
C ARG A 163 -15.18 -8.60 -11.10
N GLU A 164 -15.31 -9.86 -10.70
CA GLU A 164 -16.03 -10.88 -11.47
C GLU A 164 -17.50 -10.48 -11.69
N ARG A 165 -18.19 -10.01 -10.64
CA ARG A 165 -19.58 -9.55 -10.72
C ARG A 165 -19.73 -8.40 -11.73
N ARG A 166 -18.79 -7.45 -11.74
CA ARG A 166 -18.80 -6.34 -12.70
C ARG A 166 -18.57 -6.84 -14.13
N GLN A 167 -17.58 -7.72 -14.34
CA GLN A 167 -17.32 -8.31 -15.66
C GLN A 167 -18.54 -9.06 -16.19
N LYS A 168 -19.17 -9.90 -15.36
CA LYS A 168 -20.42 -10.60 -15.72
C LYS A 168 -21.52 -9.63 -16.13
N ARG A 169 -21.72 -8.53 -15.38
CA ARG A 169 -22.69 -7.48 -15.73
C ARG A 169 -22.36 -6.78 -17.05
N THR A 170 -21.09 -6.45 -17.29
CA THR A 170 -20.67 -5.82 -18.55
C THR A 170 -20.89 -6.75 -19.73
N VAL A 171 -20.48 -8.03 -19.63
CA VAL A 171 -20.69 -9.02 -20.69
C VAL A 171 -22.19 -9.21 -20.96
N LYS A 172 -23.00 -9.36 -19.91
CA LYS A 172 -24.46 -9.47 -20.05
C LYS A 172 -25.04 -8.26 -20.81
N SER A 173 -24.70 -7.04 -20.40
CA SER A 173 -25.18 -5.82 -21.08
C SER A 173 -24.73 -5.73 -22.54
N LEU A 174 -23.53 -6.19 -22.88
CA LEU A 174 -23.07 -6.23 -24.27
C LEU A 174 -23.82 -7.27 -25.10
N LEU A 175 -24.08 -8.45 -24.53
CA LEU A 175 -24.88 -9.49 -25.18
C LEU A 175 -26.31 -9.01 -25.42
N ASP A 176 -26.94 -8.37 -24.43
CA ASP A 176 -28.29 -7.81 -24.57
C ASP A 176 -28.34 -6.77 -25.72
N LYS A 177 -27.36 -5.87 -25.80
CA LYS A 177 -27.25 -4.90 -26.91
C LYS A 177 -27.04 -5.54 -28.28
N LEU A 178 -26.32 -6.67 -28.35
CA LEU A 178 -26.13 -7.40 -29.60
C LEU A 178 -27.41 -8.13 -30.02
N LYS A 179 -28.18 -8.65 -29.05
CA LYS A 179 -29.51 -9.22 -29.28
C LYS A 179 -30.49 -8.18 -29.80
N GLU A 180 -30.58 -7.01 -29.16
CA GLU A 180 -31.44 -5.90 -29.60
C GLU A 180 -31.16 -5.47 -31.05
N LYS A 181 -29.91 -5.56 -31.48
CA LYS A 181 -29.49 -5.21 -32.85
C LYS A 181 -29.59 -6.37 -33.84
N ASN A 182 -30.10 -7.54 -33.43
CA ASN A 182 -30.14 -8.77 -34.23
C ASN A 182 -28.79 -9.14 -34.88
N MET A 183 -27.67 -8.84 -34.19
CA MET A 183 -26.32 -9.10 -34.69
C MET A 183 -25.75 -10.44 -34.21
N ILE A 184 -26.57 -11.27 -33.54
CA ILE A 184 -26.16 -12.57 -33.04
C ILE A 184 -26.52 -13.63 -34.08
N SER A 185 -25.51 -14.33 -34.60
CA SER A 185 -25.74 -15.47 -35.49
C SER A 185 -26.33 -16.65 -34.72
N GLU A 186 -27.10 -17.49 -35.41
CA GLU A 186 -27.74 -18.68 -34.83
C GLU A 186 -26.71 -19.65 -34.22
N GLU A 187 -25.57 -19.84 -34.90
CA GLU A 187 -24.44 -20.62 -34.38
C GLU A 187 -23.85 -20.05 -33.08
N LEU A 188 -23.78 -18.73 -32.96
CA LEU A 188 -23.28 -18.05 -31.77
C LEU A 188 -24.27 -18.18 -30.60
N GLN A 189 -25.57 -18.08 -30.88
CA GLN A 189 -26.62 -18.26 -29.89
C GLN A 189 -26.60 -19.69 -29.31
N LEU A 190 -26.47 -20.72 -30.16
CA LEU A 190 -26.32 -22.12 -29.74
C LEU A 190 -25.09 -22.34 -28.84
N LYS A 191 -23.95 -21.72 -29.17
CA LYS A 191 -22.74 -21.77 -28.33
C LYS A 191 -22.98 -21.11 -26.97
N LEU A 192 -23.61 -19.93 -26.93
CA LEU A 192 -23.96 -19.23 -25.69
C LEU A 192 -24.85 -20.07 -24.77
N ASP A 193 -25.84 -20.76 -25.35
CA ASP A 193 -26.77 -21.61 -24.60
C ASP A 193 -26.09 -22.88 -24.07
N HIS A 194 -25.16 -23.47 -24.84
CA HIS A 194 -24.33 -24.58 -24.35
C HIS A 194 -23.47 -24.18 -23.14
N TYR A 195 -22.85 -23.00 -23.18
CA TYR A 195 -22.04 -22.51 -22.06
C TYR A 195 -22.89 -22.09 -20.85
N SER A 196 -24.11 -21.58 -21.05
CA SER A 196 -24.98 -21.19 -19.93
C SER A 196 -25.46 -22.41 -19.13
N GLY A 197 -25.78 -23.52 -19.79
CA GLY A 197 -26.18 -24.78 -19.14
C GLY A 197 -25.06 -25.45 -18.34
N ARG A 198 -23.81 -25.35 -18.78
CA ARG A 198 -22.65 -25.95 -18.09
C ARG A 198 -22.32 -25.28 -16.75
N PHE A 199 -22.70 -24.01 -16.58
CA PHE A 199 -22.55 -23.28 -15.31
C PHE A 199 -23.65 -23.60 -14.27
N SER A 200 -24.77 -24.18 -14.69
CA SER A 200 -25.87 -24.57 -13.79
C SER A 200 -25.64 -25.90 -13.06
N SER A 201 -24.67 -26.71 -13.50
CA SER A 201 -24.38 -28.03 -12.92
C SER A 201 -23.39 -28.01 -11.73
N PHE A 202 -22.94 -26.82 -11.30
CA PHE A 202 -21.94 -26.64 -10.22
C PHE A 202 -22.44 -25.76 -9.06
N MET A 203 -23.74 -25.47 -8.99
CA MET A 203 -24.41 -25.01 -7.77
C MET A 203 -25.14 -26.18 -7.12
#